data_AF-A0A1H4XWV1-F1
#
_entry.id   AF-A0A1H4XWV1-F1
#
_cell.length_a   1.000
_cell.length_b   1.000
_cell.length_c   1.000
_cell.angle_alpha   90.00
_cell.angle_beta   90.00
_cell.angle_gamma   90.00
#
_symmetry.space_group_name_H-M   'P 1'
#
loop_
_entity.id
_entity.type
_entity.pdbx_description
1 polymer ?
#
loop_
_entity_poly.entity_id
_entity_poly.type
_entity_poly.pdbx_seq_one_letter_code
_entity_poly.pdbx_strand_id
1 'polypeptide(L)'
;MLINEFLLYAALAGAAVYGLSYWMTKKDKGLAGLITAVLAFIVVVFIFPGAGNAENLSDIFSNLTLLIQKGIYLVGWFAGAFAVSKLIP
;
A
#
# COMPACT_ATOMS: atom_id res chain seq x y z
N MET A 1 15.22 -2.58 -8.77
CA MET A 1 14.90 -2.31 -7.35
C MET A 1 14.79 -3.66 -6.66
N LEU A 2 15.53 -3.86 -5.57
CA LEU A 2 15.43 -5.09 -4.79
C LEU A 2 14.09 -5.10 -4.04
N ILE A 3 13.49 -6.27 -3.84
CA ILE A 3 12.18 -6.41 -3.18
C ILE A 3 12.15 -5.80 -1.77
N ASN A 4 13.31 -5.78 -1.10
CA ASN A 4 13.51 -5.17 0.21
C ASN A 4 13.35 -3.64 0.18
N GLU A 5 13.89 -2.98 -0.84
CA GLU A 5 13.76 -1.52 -1.00
C GLU A 5 12.30 -1.15 -1.26
N PHE A 6 11.64 -1.93 -2.13
CA PHE A 6 10.24 -1.74 -2.45
C PHE A 6 9.34 -1.87 -1.20
N LEU A 7 9.55 -2.91 -0.40
CA LEU A 7 8.83 -3.12 0.86
C LEU A 7 9.11 -2.01 1.88
N LEU A 8 10.37 -1.58 2.01
CA LEU A 8 10.74 -0.49 2.89
C LEU A 8 10.04 0.81 2.50
N TYR A 9 10.05 1.18 1.22
CA TYR A 9 9.38 2.39 0.74
C TYR A 9 7.85 2.30 0.91
N ALA A 10 7.25 1.14 0.66
CA ALA A 10 5.84 0.94 0.93
C ALA A 10 5.50 1.12 2.41
N ALA A 11 6.31 0.54 3.31
CA ALA A 11 6.15 0.69 4.75
C ALA A 11 6.33 2.13 5.22
N LEU A 12 7.37 2.83 4.76
CA LEU A 12 7.57 4.25 5.08
C LEU A 12 6.42 5.12 4.58
N ALA A 13 5.88 4.84 3.38
CA ALA A 13 4.74 5.55 2.83
C ALA A 13 3.47 5.31 3.67
N GLY A 14 3.15 4.05 4.01
CA GLY A 14 2.00 3.73 4.86
C GLY A 14 2.12 4.32 6.27
N ALA A 15 3.32 4.30 6.85
CA ALA A 15 3.65 4.93 8.13
C ALA A 15 3.39 6.46 8.09
N ALA A 16 3.91 7.14 7.06
CA ALA A 16 3.76 8.58 6.89
C ALA A 16 2.29 8.96 6.69
N VAL A 17 1.56 8.24 5.82
CA VAL A 17 0.14 8.50 5.57
C VAL A 17 -0.68 8.30 6.83
N TYR A 18 -0.45 7.22 7.59
CA TYR A 18 -1.18 7.02 8.84
C TYR A 18 -0.89 8.13 9.86
N GLY A 19 0.38 8.48 10.06
CA GLY A 19 0.78 9.53 11.00
C GLY A 19 0.19 10.90 10.65
N LEU A 20 0.22 11.28 9.38
CA LEU A 20 -0.38 12.53 8.90
C LEU A 20 -1.90 12.51 9.05
N SER A 21 -2.53 11.41 8.64
CA SER A 21 -3.99 11.26 8.76
C SER A 21 -4.44 11.35 10.21
N TYR A 22 -3.73 10.69 11.13
CA TYR A 22 -3.98 10.78 12.56
C TYR A 22 -3.89 12.21 13.09
N TRP A 23 -2.89 12.99 12.65
CA TRP A 23 -2.78 14.37 13.08
C TRP A 23 -3.91 15.25 12.51
N MET A 24 -4.27 15.05 11.25
CA MET A 24 -5.36 15.77 10.57
C MET A 24 -6.75 15.43 11.14
N THR A 25 -6.96 14.18 11.55
CA THR A 25 -8.23 13.71 12.15
C THR A 25 -8.32 14.00 13.65
N LYS A 26 -7.51 14.95 14.17
CA LYS A 26 -7.45 15.30 15.59
C LYS A 26 -7.23 14.09 16.49
N LYS A 27 -6.33 13.19 16.09
CA LYS A 27 -5.94 11.99 16.83
C LYS A 27 -6.97 10.85 16.84
N ASP A 28 -7.92 10.86 15.91
CA ASP A 28 -8.84 9.73 15.73
C ASP A 28 -8.17 8.60 14.92
N LYS A 29 -7.88 7.49 15.60
CA LYS A 29 -7.25 6.29 15.01
C LYS A 29 -8.13 5.58 13.99
N GLY A 30 -9.46 5.62 14.15
CA GLY A 30 -10.41 4.99 13.25
C GLY A 30 -10.47 5.72 11.92
N LEU A 31 -10.62 7.04 11.95
CA LEU A 31 -10.60 7.88 10.75
C LEU A 31 -9.23 7.84 10.07
N ALA A 32 -8.14 7.89 10.83
CA ALA A 32 -6.79 7.78 10.28
C ALA A 32 -6.57 6.46 9.53
N GLY A 33 -7.02 5.34 10.12
CA GLY A 33 -6.98 4.03 9.49
C GLY A 33 -7.80 3.97 8.21
N LEU A 34 -9.01 4.55 8.22
CA LEU A 34 -9.88 4.60 7.04
C LEU A 34 -9.25 5.41 5.90
N ILE A 35 -8.73 6.61 6.18
CA ILE A 35 -8.02 7.44 5.18
C ILE A 35 -6.81 6.68 4.62
N THR A 36 -6.04 6.03 5.49
CA THR A 36 -4.85 5.26 5.07
C THR A 36 -5.22 4.09 4.15
N ALA A 37 -6.33 3.38 4.43
CA ALA A 37 -6.81 2.29 3.60
C ALA A 37 -7.34 2.78 2.25
N VAL A 38 -8.10 3.89 2.23
CA VAL A 38 -8.61 4.50 0.99
C VAL A 38 -7.47 4.97 0.10
N LEU A 39 -6.46 5.62 0.67
CA LEU A 39 -5.28 6.07 -0.09
C LEU A 39 -4.47 4.88 -0.62
N ALA A 40 -4.28 3.82 0.17
CA ALA A 40 -3.64 2.59 -0.30
C ALA A 40 -4.37 2.01 -1.53
N PHE A 41 -5.70 1.98 -1.48
CA PHE A 41 -6.52 1.53 -2.61
C PHE A 41 -6.35 2.43 -3.85
N ILE A 42 -6.41 3.76 -3.68
CA ILE A 42 -6.20 4.71 -4.77
C ILE A 42 -4.83 4.51 -5.42
N VAL A 43 -3.76 4.37 -4.63
CA VAL A 43 -2.41 4.13 -5.15
C VAL A 43 -2.36 2.84 -5.97
N VAL A 44 -2.94 1.74 -5.48
CA VAL A 44 -2.94 0.47 -6.20
C VAL A 44 -3.73 0.50 -7.50
N VAL A 45 -4.84 1.24 -7.54
CA VAL A 45 -5.69 1.33 -8.74
C VAL A 45 -5.09 2.28 -9.78
N PHE A 46 -4.57 3.43 -9.36
CA PHE A 46 -4.20 4.52 -10.28
C PHE A 46 -2.70 4.63 -10.56
N ILE A 47 -1.82 4.18 -9.67
CA ILE A 47 -0.36 4.33 -9.83
C ILE A 47 0.27 3.06 -10.39
N PHE A 48 -0.22 1.89 -9.97
CA PHE A 48 0.30 0.63 -10.50
C PHE A 48 -0.28 0.31 -11.87
N PRO A 49 0.49 -0.34 -12.77
CA PRO A 49 -0.01 -0.78 -14.06
C PRO A 49 -1.27 -1.64 -13.93
N GLY A 50 -2.24 -1.42 -14.82
CA GLY A 50 -3.39 -2.30 -14.98
C GLY A 50 -2.98 -3.64 -15.59
N ALA A 51 -3.73 -4.69 -15.30
CA ALA A 51 -3.58 -5.95 -16.03
C ALA A 51 -4.03 -5.75 -17.48
N GLY A 52 -3.26 -6.26 -18.43
CA GLY A 52 -3.62 -6.26 -19.85
C GLY A 52 -4.55 -7.41 -20.19
N ASN A 53 -5.20 -7.36 -21.37
CA ASN A 53 -5.88 -8.52 -21.93
C ASN A 53 -4.85 -9.63 -22.18
N ALA A 54 -5.10 -10.83 -21.67
CA ALA A 54 -4.20 -11.95 -21.84
C ALA A 54 -4.56 -12.71 -23.13
N GLU A 55 -3.67 -12.70 -24.11
CA GLU A 55 -3.82 -13.49 -25.33
C GLU A 55 -3.16 -14.87 -25.15
N ASN A 56 -2.10 -14.92 -24.34
CA ASN A 56 -1.25 -16.10 -24.16
C ASN A 56 -1.00 -16.40 -22.67
N LEU A 57 -0.51 -17.62 -22.37
CA LEU A 57 -0.12 -18.02 -21.01
C LEU A 57 0.94 -17.10 -20.38
N SER A 58 1.88 -16.57 -21.18
CA SER A 58 2.89 -15.61 -20.72
C SER A 58 2.28 -14.31 -20.17
N ASP A 59 1.18 -13.86 -20.78
CA ASP A 59 0.49 -12.63 -20.36
C ASP A 59 -0.25 -12.85 -19.03
N ILE A 60 -0.77 -14.06 -18.83
CA ILE A 60 -1.37 -14.47 -17.54
C ILE A 60 -0.31 -14.43 -16.43
N PHE A 61 0.89 -14.97 -16.66
CA PHE A 61 1.97 -14.91 -15.67
C PHE A 61 2.45 -13.48 -15.40
N SER A 62 2.46 -12.64 -16.42
CA SER A 62 2.79 -11.21 -16.27
C SER A 62 1.75 -10.48 -15.43
N ASN A 63 0.47 -10.71 -15.68
CA ASN A 63 -0.64 -10.17 -14.89
C ASN A 63 -0.62 -10.69 -13.43
N LEU A 64 -0.30 -11.98 -13.23
CA LEU A 64 -0.15 -12.56 -11.89
C LEU A 64 1.01 -11.92 -11.14
N THR A 65 2.13 -11.67 -11.81
CA THR A 65 3.29 -10.98 -11.22
C THR A 65 2.93 -9.57 -10.79
N LEU A 66 2.18 -8.82 -11.61
CA LEU A 66 1.66 -7.50 -11.25
C LEU A 66 0.74 -7.55 -10.03
N LEU A 67 -0.14 -8.56 -9.95
CA LEU A 67 -1.01 -8.75 -8.80
C LEU A 67 -0.20 -9.03 -7.52
N ILE A 68 0.81 -9.89 -7.61
CA ILE A 68 1.71 -10.18 -6.47
C ILE A 68 2.44 -8.91 -6.04
N GLN A 69 2.96 -8.11 -6.97
CA GLN A 69 3.63 -6.84 -6.65
C GLN A 69 2.70 -5.86 -5.92
N LYS A 70 1.44 -5.73 -6.38
CA LYS A 70 0.41 -4.93 -5.70
C LYS A 70 0.14 -5.46 -4.28
N GLY A 71 0.04 -6.77 -4.13
CA GLY A 71 -0.14 -7.42 -2.83
C GLY A 71 1.01 -7.15 -1.87
N ILE A 72 2.25 -7.31 -2.33
CA ILE A 72 3.47 -7.04 -1.55
C ILE A 72 3.53 -5.57 -1.14
N TYR A 73 3.17 -4.65 -2.03
CA TYR A 73 3.07 -3.23 -1.72
C TYR A 73 2.07 -2.96 -0.59
N LEU A 74 0.85 -3.50 -0.71
CA LEU A 74 -0.19 -3.34 0.30
C LEU A 74 0.24 -3.90 1.66
N VAL A 75 0.90 -5.07 1.67
CA VAL A 75 1.43 -5.66 2.90
C VAL A 75 2.46 -4.73 3.53
N GLY A 76 3.41 -4.20 2.75
CA GLY A 76 4.40 -3.23 3.25
C GLY A 76 3.73 -1.97 3.80
N TRP A 77 2.82 -1.38 3.04
CA TRP A 77 2.06 -0.19 3.43
C TRP A 77 1.32 -0.38 4.76
N PHE A 78 0.51 -1.44 4.87
CA PHE A 78 -0.24 -1.72 6.08
C PHE A 78 0.65 -2.11 7.25
N ALA A 79 1.79 -2.77 7.02
CA ALA A 79 2.77 -3.05 8.08
C ALA A 79 3.33 -1.75 8.67
N GLY A 80 3.69 -0.78 7.82
CA GLY A 80 4.16 0.54 8.26
C GLY A 80 3.08 1.34 9.00
N ALA A 81 1.87 1.41 8.43
CA ALA A 81 0.73 2.07 9.07
C ALA A 81 0.39 1.44 10.44
N PHE A 82 0.39 0.10 10.51
CA PHE A 82 0.15 -0.63 11.74
C PHE A 82 1.21 -0.35 12.80
N ALA A 83 2.50 -0.38 12.43
CA ALA A 83 3.58 -0.04 13.34
C ALA A 83 3.39 1.37 13.94
N VAL A 84 3.08 2.36 13.11
CA VAL A 84 2.80 3.72 13.58
C VAL A 84 1.55 3.77 14.48
N SER A 85 0.47 3.07 14.14
CA SER A 85 -0.74 3.03 14.96
C SER A 85 -0.52 2.50 16.39
N LYS A 86 0.50 1.66 16.57
CA LYS A 86 0.91 1.12 17.87
C LYS A 86 1.83 2.07 18.65
N LEU A 87 2.60 2.90 17.95
CA LEU A 87 3.54 3.86 18.56
C LEU A 87 2.87 5.17 18.94
N ILE A 88 1.82 5.57 18.21
CA ILE A 88 1.09 6.81 18.45
C ILE A 88 0.05 6.59 19.57
N PRO A 89 -0.05 7.54 20.54
CA PRO A 89 -0.97 7.46 21.68
C PRO A 89 -2.44 7.27 21.26
#